data_AF-A0A2I4DNH9-F1
#
_entry.id   AF-A0A2I4DNH9-F1
#
_cell.length_a   1.000
_cell.length_b   1.000
_cell.length_c   1.000
_cell.angle_alpha   90.00
_cell.angle_beta   90.00
_cell.angle_gamma   90.00
#
_symmetry.space_group_name_H-M   'P 1'
#
loop_
_entity.id
_entity.type
_entity.pdbx_description
1 polymer ?
#
loop_
_entity_poly.entity_id
_entity_poly.type
_entity_poly.pdbx_seq_one_letter_code
_entity_poly.pdbx_strand_id
1 'polypeptide(L)'
;MRGLSALAFGLVILTLISACHSEAIPCPEVTLTLLPCRPFLVGTRPDYPGFSCCLGVQRLNREASMTNTRKALCRCFKKAASGLHVDVDKAKQLPQLCNVNNPVPIDPNVNCNKFQ
;
A
#
# COMPACT_ATOMS: atom_id res chain seq x y z
N MET A 1 -25.23 0.45 35.49
CA MET A 1 -24.57 -0.71 34.85
C MET A 1 -24.91 -0.86 33.34
N ARG A 2 -25.13 0.23 32.58
CA ARG A 2 -25.44 0.20 31.13
C ARG A 2 -24.51 1.09 30.29
N GLY A 3 -23.39 1.52 30.86
CA GLY A 3 -22.38 2.36 30.19
C GLY A 3 -21.03 1.67 29.96
N LEU A 4 -20.78 0.52 30.61
CA LEU A 4 -19.50 -0.18 30.50
C LEU A 4 -19.36 -0.99 29.21
N SER A 5 -20.46 -1.51 28.64
CA SER A 5 -20.41 -2.31 27.41
C SER A 5 -20.11 -1.49 26.15
N ALA A 6 -20.57 -0.23 26.08
CA ALA A 6 -20.31 0.61 24.90
C ALA A 6 -18.84 1.03 24.81
N LEU A 7 -18.18 1.25 25.96
CA LEU A 7 -16.76 1.57 26.03
C LEU A 7 -15.88 0.37 25.63
N ALA A 8 -16.30 -0.86 25.94
CA ALA A 8 -15.59 -2.08 25.54
C ALA A 8 -15.61 -2.30 24.02
N PHE A 9 -16.75 -2.06 23.34
CA PHE A 9 -16.81 -2.16 21.88
C PHE A 9 -16.05 -1.03 21.16
N GLY A 10 -16.03 0.18 21.73
CA GLY A 10 -15.25 1.29 21.19
C GLY A 10 -13.73 1.08 21.30
N LEU A 11 -13.26 0.50 22.42
CA LEU A 11 -11.83 0.24 22.63
C LEU A 11 -11.29 -0.89 21.76
N VAL A 12 -12.08 -1.94 21.51
CA VAL A 12 -11.61 -3.12 20.73
C VAL A 12 -11.42 -2.79 19.25
N ILE A 13 -12.11 -1.78 18.72
CA ILE A 13 -11.91 -1.31 17.33
C ILE A 13 -10.62 -0.47 17.22
N LEU A 14 -10.18 0.17 18.31
CA LEU A 14 -8.96 0.99 18.35
C LEU A 14 -7.67 0.18 18.56
N THR A 15 -7.75 -1.08 19.04
CA THR A 15 -6.55 -1.89 19.31
C THR A 15 -5.91 -2.54 18.06
N LEU A 16 -6.50 -2.39 16.87
CA LEU A 16 -5.91 -2.89 15.62
C LEU A 16 -4.96 -1.89 14.95
N ILE A 17 -4.73 -0.72 15.56
CA ILE A 17 -3.81 0.28 15.04
C ILE A 17 -2.47 0.17 15.78
N SER A 18 -1.83 -1.00 15.68
CA SER A 18 -0.37 -1.08 15.85
C SER A 18 0.30 -0.43 14.64
N ALA A 19 0.03 0.85 14.41
CA ALA A 19 0.78 1.65 13.47
C ALA A 19 2.06 2.07 14.18
N CYS A 20 3.12 1.35 13.84
CA CYS A 20 4.50 1.79 13.98
C CYS A 20 4.55 3.32 13.80
N HIS A 21 4.80 4.07 14.88
CA HIS A 21 5.08 5.51 14.85
C HIS A 21 6.42 5.69 14.12
N SER A 22 6.34 5.57 12.81
CA SER A 22 7.28 6.17 11.87
C SER A 22 6.47 7.29 11.23
N GLU A 23 7.12 8.38 10.86
CA GLU A 23 6.62 9.37 9.89
C GLU A 23 6.36 8.66 8.54
N ALA A 24 5.39 7.75 8.50
CA ALA A 24 5.10 6.84 7.41
C ALA A 24 3.64 7.03 7.06
N ILE A 25 3.40 7.22 5.77
CA ILE A 25 2.07 7.44 5.19
C ILE A 25 1.11 6.35 5.69
N PRO A 26 -0.08 6.72 6.22
CA PRO A 26 -1.03 5.76 6.73
C PRO A 26 -1.53 4.84 5.58
N CYS A 27 -1.64 3.54 5.84
CA CYS A 27 -2.05 2.59 4.80
C CYS A 27 -3.37 2.91 4.07
N PRO A 28 -4.40 3.52 4.70
CA PRO A 28 -5.57 4.02 3.99
C PRO A 28 -5.21 5.03 2.89
N GLU A 29 -4.33 6.00 3.18
CA GLU A 29 -3.87 6.98 2.20
C GLU A 29 -3.05 6.31 1.09
N VAL A 30 -2.19 5.34 1.42
CA VAL A 30 -1.48 4.52 0.43
C VAL A 30 -2.45 3.83 -0.51
N THR A 31 -3.51 3.22 0.03
CA THR A 31 -4.52 2.49 -0.74
C THR A 31 -5.29 3.44 -1.66
N LEU A 32 -5.74 4.59 -1.14
CA LEU A 32 -6.41 5.62 -1.92
C LEU A 32 -5.53 6.15 -3.06
N THR A 33 -4.23 6.32 -2.79
CA THR A 33 -3.25 6.74 -3.80
C THR A 33 -3.05 5.70 -4.91
N LEU A 34 -3.22 4.41 -4.60
CA LEU A 34 -3.13 3.30 -5.58
C LEU A 34 -4.44 3.01 -6.33
N LEU A 35 -5.59 3.52 -5.89
CA LEU A 35 -6.87 3.33 -6.58
C LEU A 35 -6.82 3.63 -8.10
N PRO A 36 -6.22 4.72 -8.58
CA PRO A 36 -6.11 4.98 -10.03
C PRO A 36 -5.26 3.93 -10.78
N CYS A 37 -4.43 3.15 -10.08
CA CYS A 37 -3.66 2.05 -10.67
C CYS A 37 -4.47 0.77 -10.83
N ARG A 38 -5.58 0.61 -10.08
CA ARG A 38 -6.40 -0.60 -10.07
C ARG A 38 -6.68 -1.18 -11.46
N PRO A 39 -7.21 -0.44 -12.46
CA PRO A 39 -7.58 -1.02 -13.75
C PRO A 39 -6.40 -1.67 -14.50
N PHE A 40 -5.19 -1.10 -14.37
CA PHE A 40 -3.97 -1.71 -14.88
C PHE A 40 -3.52 -2.90 -14.02
N LEU A 41 -3.51 -2.72 -12.69
CA LEU A 41 -3.04 -3.71 -11.72
C LEU A 41 -3.87 -4.99 -11.69
N VAL A 42 -5.14 -4.99 -12.09
CA VAL A 42 -5.99 -6.19 -12.13
C VAL A 42 -6.09 -6.82 -13.53
N GLY A 43 -5.34 -6.33 -14.50
CA GLY A 43 -5.24 -6.93 -15.84
C GLY A 43 -6.45 -6.72 -16.76
N THR A 44 -7.41 -5.87 -16.41
CA THR A 44 -8.68 -5.71 -17.16
C THR A 44 -8.63 -4.75 -18.37
N ARG A 45 -7.50 -4.04 -18.58
CA ARG A 45 -7.29 -2.80 -19.38
C ARG A 45 -7.26 -1.54 -18.49
N PRO A 46 -6.49 -0.50 -18.85
CA PRO A 46 -5.57 -0.38 -20.01
C PRO A 46 -4.27 -1.18 -19.88
N ASP A 47 -3.55 -1.37 -21.01
CA ASP A 47 -2.22 -2.03 -21.03
C ASP A 47 -1.10 -1.16 -20.47
N TYR A 48 -1.35 0.14 -20.31
CA TYR A 48 -0.43 1.09 -19.71
C TYR A 48 -1.07 1.77 -18.50
N PRO A 49 -0.31 2.04 -17.43
CA PRO A 49 -0.81 2.81 -16.31
C PRO A 49 -1.15 4.24 -16.73
N GLY A 50 -2.26 4.77 -16.21
CA GLY A 50 -2.63 6.16 -16.43
C GLY A 50 -1.68 7.14 -15.70
N PHE A 51 -1.66 8.40 -16.14
CA PHE A 51 -0.82 9.45 -15.55
C PHE A 51 -0.99 9.57 -14.02
N SER A 52 -2.24 9.59 -13.54
CA SER A 52 -2.54 9.67 -12.09
C SER A 52 -2.03 8.47 -11.31
N CYS A 53 -2.02 7.28 -11.92
CA CYS A 53 -1.42 6.09 -11.30
C CYS A 53 0.09 6.28 -11.13
N CYS A 54 0.79 6.66 -12.21
CA CYS A 54 2.24 6.85 -12.13
C CYS A 54 2.63 7.95 -11.14
N LEU A 55 1.90 9.06 -11.12
CA LEU A 55 2.13 10.13 -10.14
C LEU A 55 1.98 9.62 -8.69
N GLY A 56 0.95 8.80 -8.43
CA GLY A 56 0.71 8.19 -7.12
C GLY A 56 1.85 7.27 -6.69
N VAL A 57 2.28 6.35 -7.57
CA VAL A 57 3.39 5.42 -7.23
C VAL A 57 4.71 6.17 -7.06
N GLN A 58 4.99 7.17 -7.90
CA GLN A 58 6.18 8.01 -7.75
C GLN A 58 6.17 8.75 -6.42
N ARG A 59 5.03 9.34 -6.02
CA ARG A 59 4.88 10.00 -4.71
C ARG A 59 5.21 9.03 -3.58
N LEU A 60 4.52 7.89 -3.52
CA LEU A 60 4.72 6.90 -2.46
C LEU A 60 6.16 6.36 -2.42
N ASN A 61 6.81 6.21 -3.57
CA ASN A 61 8.19 5.73 -3.62
C ASN A 61 9.21 6.75 -3.12
N ARG A 62 8.96 8.06 -3.27
CA ARG A 62 9.84 9.11 -2.70
C ARG A 62 9.87 9.07 -1.17
N GLU A 63 8.76 8.68 -0.57
CA GLU A 63 8.58 8.56 0.88
C GLU A 63 9.33 7.33 1.43
N ALA A 64 9.62 6.37 0.56
CA ALA A 64 10.34 5.13 0.86
C ALA A 64 11.87 5.33 1.00
N SER A 65 12.28 6.46 1.59
CA SER A 65 13.69 6.88 1.75
C SER A 65 14.43 6.18 2.89
N MET A 66 13.70 5.73 3.92
CA MET A 66 14.25 5.01 5.07
C MET A 66 13.79 3.56 5.10
N THR A 67 14.62 2.65 5.65
CA THR A 67 14.29 1.23 5.81
C THR A 67 12.95 1.01 6.51
N ASN A 68 12.70 1.72 7.61
CA ASN A 68 11.46 1.58 8.38
C ASN A 68 10.24 2.00 7.55
N THR A 69 10.35 3.09 6.79
CA THR A 69 9.29 3.55 5.89
C THR A 69 9.09 2.59 4.72
N ARG A 70 10.15 2.02 4.14
CA ARG A 70 10.05 0.95 3.13
C ARG A 70 9.31 -0.27 3.66
N LYS A 71 9.61 -0.71 4.88
CA LYS A 71 8.90 -1.83 5.54
C LYS A 71 7.43 -1.49 5.80
N ALA A 72 7.13 -0.27 6.23
CA ALA A 72 5.76 0.19 6.45
C ALA A 72 4.97 0.23 5.14
N LEU A 73 5.49 0.90 4.11
CA LEU A 73 4.89 0.96 2.76
C LEU A 73 4.72 -0.43 2.16
N CYS A 74 5.71 -1.32 2.30
CA CYS A 74 5.60 -2.70 1.84
C CYS A 74 4.40 -3.41 2.47
N ARG A 75 4.19 -3.27 3.79
CA ARG A 75 3.04 -3.87 4.48
C ARG A 75 1.72 -3.28 3.98
N CYS A 76 1.67 -1.98 3.74
CA CYS A 76 0.50 -1.34 3.15
C CYS A 76 0.22 -1.84 1.72
N PHE A 77 1.25 -1.90 0.87
CA PHE A 77 1.16 -2.42 -0.51
C PHE A 77 0.74 -3.88 -0.56
N LYS A 78 1.28 -4.72 0.32
CA LYS A 78 0.85 -6.11 0.46
C LYS A 78 -0.65 -6.23 0.75
N LYS A 79 -1.16 -5.43 1.71
CA LYS A 79 -2.59 -5.41 2.06
C LYS A 79 -3.45 -4.88 0.92
N ALA A 80 -3.03 -3.79 0.28
CA ALA A 80 -3.74 -3.21 -0.86
C ALA A 80 -3.78 -4.18 -2.05
N ALA A 81 -2.65 -4.84 -2.36
CA ALA A 81 -2.55 -5.80 -3.46
C ALA A 81 -3.47 -7.01 -3.24
N SER A 82 -3.56 -7.51 -2.00
CA SER A 82 -4.48 -8.57 -1.63
C SER A 82 -5.95 -8.14 -1.76
N GLY A 83 -6.32 -6.97 -1.25
CA GLY A 83 -7.70 -6.48 -1.33
C GLY A 83 -8.18 -6.15 -2.75
N LEU A 84 -7.26 -5.67 -3.60
CA LEU A 84 -7.55 -5.34 -4.99
C LEU A 84 -7.51 -6.55 -5.94
N HIS A 85 -7.04 -7.72 -5.48
CA HIS A 85 -6.79 -8.90 -6.32
C HIS A 85 -5.84 -8.56 -7.49
N VAL A 86 -4.70 -7.94 -7.15
CA VAL A 86 -3.70 -7.51 -8.13
C VAL A 86 -3.11 -8.69 -8.89
N ASP A 87 -3.03 -8.55 -10.20
CA ASP A 87 -2.19 -9.34 -11.08
C ASP A 87 -0.72 -8.97 -10.83
N VAL A 88 0.03 -9.92 -10.29
CA VAL A 88 1.42 -9.74 -9.88
C VAL A 88 2.32 -9.39 -11.08
N ASP A 89 2.03 -9.91 -12.27
CA ASP A 89 2.86 -9.67 -13.44
C ASP A 89 2.60 -8.28 -14.04
N LYS A 90 1.35 -7.78 -13.96
CA LYS A 90 1.07 -6.36 -14.22
C LYS A 90 1.76 -5.47 -13.19
N ALA A 91 1.69 -5.80 -11.90
CA ALA A 91 2.31 -5.00 -10.84
C ALA A 91 3.84 -4.89 -10.98
N LYS A 92 4.53 -5.95 -11.44
CA LYS A 92 5.98 -5.93 -11.71
C LYS A 92 6.37 -4.99 -12.86
N GLN A 93 5.49 -4.78 -13.83
CA GLN A 93 5.74 -3.87 -14.95
C GLN A 93 5.56 -2.40 -14.55
N LEU A 94 4.73 -2.12 -13.55
CA LEU A 94 4.34 -0.78 -13.15
C LEU A 94 5.53 0.16 -12.87
N PRO A 95 6.56 -0.24 -12.09
CA PRO A 95 7.69 0.64 -11.81
C PRO A 95 8.44 1.09 -13.06
N GLN A 96 8.66 0.18 -14.02
CA GLN A 96 9.36 0.52 -15.25
C GLN A 96 8.51 1.47 -16.12
N LEU A 97 7.22 1.17 -16.28
CA LEU A 97 6.30 2.01 -17.06
C LEU A 97 6.11 3.41 -16.46
N CYS A 98 6.24 3.54 -15.14
CA CYS A 98 6.13 4.81 -14.43
C CYS A 98 7.49 5.45 -14.08
N ASN A 99 8.60 4.92 -14.59
CA ASN A 99 9.96 5.42 -14.35
C ASN A 99 10.32 5.56 -12.84
N VAL A 100 9.98 4.53 -12.06
CA VAL A 100 10.20 4.47 -10.60
C VAL A 100 11.43 3.60 -10.30
N ASN A 101 12.45 4.22 -9.71
CA ASN A 101 13.69 3.55 -9.31
C ASN A 101 13.58 2.96 -7.89
N ASN A 102 14.20 1.78 -7.69
CA ASN A 102 14.21 1.05 -6.42
C ASN A 102 12.80 0.87 -5.78
N PRO A 103 11.81 0.33 -6.53
CA PRO A 103 10.43 0.29 -6.10
C PRO A 103 10.23 -0.56 -4.85
N VAL A 104 9.29 -0.16 -3.99
CA VAL A 104 8.70 -1.07 -3.01
C VAL A 104 7.66 -1.94 -3.75
N PRO A 105 7.75 -3.29 -3.71
CA PRO A 105 6.87 -4.17 -4.47
C PRO A 105 5.40 -4.04 -4.07
N ILE A 106 4.52 -3.97 -5.08
CA ILE A 106 3.07 -4.09 -4.93
C ILE A 106 2.72 -5.56 -5.21
N ASP A 107 2.86 -6.40 -4.20
CA ASP A 107 2.71 -7.85 -4.33
C ASP A 107 2.08 -8.42 -3.04
N PRO A 108 0.98 -9.20 -3.14
CA PRO A 108 0.31 -9.78 -1.97
C PRO A 108 1.16 -10.83 -1.23
N ASN A 109 2.21 -11.37 -1.86
CA ASN A 109 3.09 -12.41 -1.33
C ASN A 109 4.46 -11.89 -0.90
N VAL A 110 4.73 -10.59 -1.05
CA VAL A 110 6.02 -10.00 -0.67
C VAL A 110 6.34 -10.24 0.81
N ASN A 111 7.62 -10.51 1.10
CA ASN A 111 8.16 -10.57 2.45
C ASN A 111 8.77 -9.22 2.83
N CYS A 112 8.01 -8.41 3.57
CA CYS A 112 8.42 -7.08 4.01
C CYS A 112 9.54 -7.06 5.07
N ASN A 113 9.97 -8.21 5.60
CA ASN A 113 11.09 -8.24 6.54
C ASN A 113 12.45 -8.26 5.85
N LYS A 114 12.48 -8.47 4.52
CA LYS A 114 13.73 -8.53 3.73
C LYS A 114 14.33 -7.16 3.41
N PHE A 115 13.61 -6.06 3.63
CA PHE A 115 14.17 -4.72 3.44
C PHE A 115 15.17 -4.44 4.57
N GLN A 116 16.40 -4.07 4.21
CA GLN A 116 17.47 -3.67 5.14
C GLN A 116 17.65 -2.16 5.09
#